data_AF-A0A662KTL9-F1
#
_entry.id   AF-A0A662KTL9-F1
#
_cell.length_a   1.000
_cell.length_b   1.000
_cell.length_c   1.000
_cell.angle_alpha   90.00
_cell.angle_beta   90.00
_cell.angle_gamma   90.00
#
_symmetry.space_group_name_H-M   'P 1'
#
loop_
_entity.id
_entity.type
_entity.pdbx_description
1 polymer ?
#
loop_
_entity_poly.entity_id
_entity_poly.type
_entity_poly.pdbx_seq_one_letter_code
_entity_poly.pdbx_strand_id
1 'polypeptide(L)' 'MIMALSSKEIRELKPEEREEKLNELRQELMHERGVAAMGGSPPSPGKIKQLRTSIARLLTIMKEEKEKKYE' A
#
# COMPACT_ATOMS: atom_id res chain seq x y z
N MET A 1 12.05 -10.16 -0.71
CA MET A 1 12.57 -8.79 -0.59
C MET A 1 11.43 -7.92 -0.09
N ILE A 2 11.54 -7.37 1.12
CA ILE A 2 10.48 -6.58 1.75
C ILE A 2 10.59 -5.15 1.20
N MET A 3 9.66 -4.74 0.35
CA MET A 3 9.63 -3.38 -0.20
C MET A 3 8.53 -2.56 0.49
N ALA A 4 8.91 -1.87 1.55
CA ALA A 4 8.08 -0.80 2.10
C ALA A 4 8.20 0.42 1.17
N LEU A 5 7.09 0.92 0.62
CA LEU A 5 7.13 2.13 -0.20
C LEU A 5 7.45 3.35 0.66
N SER A 6 8.48 4.09 0.27
CA SER A 6 8.81 5.40 0.82
C SER A 6 7.91 6.48 0.20
N SER A 7 7.72 7.58 0.93
CA SER A 7 6.92 8.70 0.44
C SER A 7 7.51 9.37 -0.82
N LYS A 8 8.83 9.31 -1.01
CA LYS A 8 9.51 9.84 -2.20
C LYS A 8 9.15 9.04 -3.44
N GLU A 9 9.32 7.72 -3.39
CA GLU A 9 8.98 6.82 -4.49
C GLU A 9 7.51 6.96 -4.90
N ILE A 10 6.60 7.05 -3.93
CA ILE A 10 5.17 7.25 -4.23
C ILE A 10 4.94 8.56 -4.98
N ARG A 11 5.62 9.65 -4.63
CA ARG A 11 5.47 10.95 -5.31
C ARG A 11 6.05 10.94 -6.73
N GLU A 12 7.02 10.08 -7.01
CA GLU A 12 7.61 9.92 -8.35
C GLU A 12 6.70 9.13 -9.31
N LEU A 13 5.80 8.29 -8.78
CA LEU A 13 4.82 7.56 -9.59
C LEU A 13 3.80 8.48 -10.24
N LYS A 14 3.31 8.11 -11.43
CA LYS A 14 2.17 8.77 -12.06
C LYS A 14 0.86 8.46 -11.30
N PRO A 15 -0.18 9.30 -11.44
CA PRO A 15 -1.48 9.05 -10.79
C PRO A 15 -2.05 7.66 -11.07
N GLU A 16 -1.99 7.21 -12.34
CA GLU A 16 -2.47 5.89 -12.76
C GLU A 16 -1.65 4.75 -12.12
N GLU A 17 -0.32 4.88 -12.10
CA GLU A 17 0.58 3.91 -11.48
C GLU A 17 0.33 3.79 -9.96
N ARG A 18 -0.05 4.89 -9.30
CA ARG A 18 -0.44 4.83 -7.88
C ARG A 18 -1.74 4.06 -7.68
N GLU A 19 -2.73 4.23 -8.56
CA GLU A 19 -3.98 3.48 -8.49
C GLU A 19 -3.75 1.98 -8.71
N GLU A 20 -2.93 1.61 -9.70
CA GLU A 20 -2.53 0.23 -9.92
C GLU A 20 -1.82 -0.34 -8.68
N LYS A 21 -0.83 0.40 -8.14
CA LYS A 21 -0.10 0.00 -6.94
C LYS A 21 -1.01 -0.15 -5.72
N LEU A 22 -2.01 0.70 -5.56
CA LEU A 22 -2.99 0.61 -4.49
C LEU A 22 -3.76 -0.70 -4.56
N ASN A 23 -4.18 -1.10 -5.77
CA ASN A 23 -4.93 -2.33 -5.98
C ASN A 23 -4.08 -3.56 -5.70
N GLU A 24 -2.82 -3.58 -6.15
CA GLU A 24 -1.85 -4.63 -5.83
C GLU A 24 -1.69 -4.80 -4.31
N LEU A 25 -1.42 -3.71 -3.59
CA LEU A 25 -1.21 -3.74 -2.14
C LEU A 25 -2.47 -4.20 -1.38
N ARG A 26 -3.67 -3.86 -1.88
CA ARG A 26 -4.94 -4.32 -1.30
C ARG A 26 -5.15 -5.81 -1.53
N GLN A 27 -4.85 -6.32 -2.72
CA GLN A 27 -4.94 -7.76 -3.02
C GLN A 27 -3.97 -8.55 -2.13
N GLU A 28 -2.73 -8.07 -2.00
CA GLU A 28 -1.75 -8.71 -1.13
C GLU A 28 -2.19 -8.70 0.34
N LEU A 29 -2.71 -7.56 0.83
CA LEU A 29 -3.26 -7.48 2.19
C LEU A 29 -4.42 -8.45 2.41
N MET A 30 -5.30 -8.61 1.42
CA MET A 30 -6.41 -9.55 1.48
C MET A 30 -5.90 -11.00 1.58
N HIS A 31 -4.91 -11.36 0.77
CA HIS A 31 -4.30 -12.68 0.79
C HIS A 31 -3.67 -12.99 2.15
N GLU A 32 -2.84 -12.08 2.68
CA GLU A 32 -2.18 -12.25 3.98
C GLU A 32 -3.18 -12.38 5.14
N ARG A 33 -4.29 -11.64 5.08
CA ARG A 33 -5.39 -11.79 6.04
C ARG A 33 -6.07 -13.15 5.94
N GLY A 34 -6.28 -13.65 4.73
CA GLY A 34 -6.83 -14.99 4.49
C GLY A 34 -5.94 -16.08 5.10
N VAL A 35 -4.64 -16.02 4.86
CA VAL A 35 -3.65 -16.94 5.46
C VAL A 35 -3.69 -16.88 6.98
N ALA A 36 -3.67 -15.68 7.56
CA ALA A 36 -3.73 -15.49 9.00
C ALA A 36 -5.05 -16.02 9.62
N ALA A 37 -6.19 -15.82 8.94
CA ALA A 37 -7.50 -16.27 9.41
C ALA A 37 -7.64 -17.80 9.42
N MET A 38 -6.97 -18.50 8.49
CA MET A 38 -6.93 -19.97 8.45
C MET A 38 -6.04 -20.59 9.55
N GLY A 39 -5.48 -19.77 10.45
CA GLY A 39 -4.54 -20.23 11.48
C GLY A 39 -3.13 -20.48 10.95
N GLY A 40 -2.85 -20.12 9.70
CA GLY A 40 -1.50 -20.11 9.16
C GLY A 40 -0.68 -19.03 9.84
N SER A 41 0.52 -19.39 10.31
CA SER A 41 1.48 -18.38 10.75
C SER A 41 1.84 -17.50 9.54
N PRO A 42 1.72 -16.16 9.65
CA PRO A 42 2.12 -15.28 8.56
C PRO A 42 3.58 -15.55 8.18
N PRO A 43 3.93 -15.59 6.87
CA PRO A 43 5.29 -15.88 6.43
C PRO A 43 6.31 -14.84 6.92
N SER A 44 5.86 -13.65 7.33
CA SER A 44 6.69 -12.66 7.99
C SER A 44 5.88 -11.89 9.05
N PRO A 45 6.32 -11.89 10.33
CA PRO A 45 5.70 -11.06 11.35
C PRO A 45 5.85 -9.58 10.98
N GLY A 46 4.73 -8.88 10.84
CA GLY A 46 4.70 -7.46 10.49
C GLY A 46 4.37 -7.13 9.03
N LYS A 47 4.28 -8.13 8.13
CA LYS A 47 3.90 -7.91 6.73
C LYS A 47 2.56 -7.18 6.57
N ILE A 48 1.54 -7.63 7.31
CA ILE A 48 0.22 -6.96 7.35
C ILE A 48 0.33 -5.49 7.80
N LYS A 49 1.16 -5.21 8.81
CA LYS A 49 1.38 -3.83 9.29
C LYS A 49 2.06 -2.97 8.23
N GLN A 50 3.04 -3.52 7.53
CA GLN A 50 3.74 -2.84 6.44
C GLN A 50 2.80 -2.54 5.27
N LEU A 51 2.03 -3.52 4.80
CA LEU A 51 1.03 -3.34 3.74
C LEU A 51 0.03 -2.23 4.08
N ARG A 52 -0.52 -2.25 5.30
CA ARG A 52 -1.42 -1.19 5.78
C ARG A 52 -0.76 0.19 5.77
N THR A 53 0.51 0.27 6.16
CA THR A 53 1.26 1.53 6.21
C THR A 53 1.53 2.06 4.80
N SER A 54 1.93 1.20 3.86
CA SER A 54 2.13 1.57 2.46
C SER A 54 0.85 2.06 1.80
N ILE A 55 -0.28 1.35 2.02
CA ILE A 55 -1.61 1.76 1.55
C ILE A 55 -1.98 3.15 2.10
N ALA A 56 -1.79 3.37 3.41
CA ALA A 56 -2.11 4.65 4.03
C ALA A 56 -1.29 5.81 3.43
N ARG A 57 0.03 5.63 3.26
CA ARG A 57 0.90 6.64 2.63
C ARG A 57 0.46 6.98 1.21
N LEU A 58 0.13 5.95 0.43
CA LEU A 58 -0.26 6.11 -0.95
C LEU A 58 -1.59 6.88 -1.08
N LEU A 59 -2.58 6.53 -0.26
CA LEU A 59 -3.84 7.27 -0.18
C LEU A 59 -3.64 8.73 0.26
N THR A 60 -2.75 8.98 1.23
CA THR A 60 -2.43 10.34 1.68
C THR A 60 -1.87 11.17 0.54
N ILE A 61 -0.86 10.67 -0.18
CA ILE A 61 -0.22 11.41 -1.29
C ILE A 61 -1.21 11.63 -2.44
N MET A 62 -2.01 10.62 -2.80
CA MET A 62 -3.06 10.79 -3.81
C MET A 62 -4.05 11.89 -3.44
N LYS A 63 -4.41 12.00 -2.16
CA LYS A 63 -5.28 13.07 -1.66
C LYS A 63 -4.59 14.44 -1.72
N GLU A 64 -3.35 14.55 -1.23
CA GLU A 64 -2.54 15.77 -1.27
C GLU A 64 -2.42 16.32 -2.71
N GLU A 65 -2.15 15.45 -3.69
CA GLU A 65 -2.03 15.87 -5.09
C GLU A 65 -3.35 16.24 -5.73
N LYS A 66 -4.44 15.56 -5.34
CA LYS A 66 -5.78 15.92 -5.78
C LYS A 66 -6.14 17.32 -5.28
N GLU A 67 -5.87 17.64 -4.02
CA GLU A 67 -6.13 18.97 -3.45
C GLU A 67 -5.32 20.06 -4.17
N LYS A 68 -4.03 19.84 -4.45
CA LYS A 68 -3.20 20.76 -5.24
C LYS A 68 -3.67 21.01 -6.67
N LYS A 69 -4.39 20.07 -7.28
CA LYS A 69 -4.89 20.21 -8.65
C LYS A 69 -6.08 21.18 -8.76
N TYR A 70 -6.76 21.46 -7.65
CA TYR A 70 -7.94 22.33 -7.60
C TYR A 70 -7.68 23.69 -6.93
N GLU A 71 -6.43 23.95 -6.49
CA GLU A 71 -5.91 25.29 -6.16
C GLU A 71 -5.36 25.97 -7.41
#